data_AF-A0A7Y2MAG5-F1
#
_entry.id   AF-A0A7Y2MAG5-F1
#
_cell.length_a   1.000
_cell.length_b   1.000
_cell.length_c   1.000
_cell.angle_alpha   90.00
_cell.angle_beta   90.00
_cell.angle_gamma   90.00
#
_symmetry.space_group_name_H-M   'P 1'
#
loop_
_entity.id
_entity.type
_entity.pdbx_description
1 polymer ?
#
loop_
_entity_poly.entity_id
_entity_poly.type
_entity_poly.pdbx_seq_one_letter_code
_entity_poly.pdbx_strand_id
1 'polypeptide(L)'
;MTIAVSPQALPALVLNADYRPLSYYPLSLWSWQDAIKAVFLDRVNIIAEYEHSVSSPSFSMRLPSVVCLKTYVPPSRNPAFTRFNVFLRDKFECQYCGENDDLTFDHVIPRAHGGETTWQNVVAACSPCNLKKGSKLPKQAGMFPSQKPYQPTVQDLHKTGRGSPPAARHSKQPDT
;
A
#
# COMPACT_ATOMS: atom_id res chain seq x y z
N MET A 1 -0.14 -3.70 9.48
CA MET A 1 1.01 -2.88 9.02
C MET A 1 1.61 -3.62 7.84
N THR A 2 1.66 -3.02 6.66
CA THR A 2 2.28 -3.64 5.47
C THR A 2 3.77 -3.38 5.55
N ILE A 3 4.57 -4.43 5.76
CA ILE A 3 6.02 -4.32 5.96
C ILE A 3 6.70 -4.09 4.60
N ALA A 4 7.69 -3.20 4.54
CA ALA A 4 8.64 -3.17 3.42
C ALA A 4 9.48 -4.45 3.49
N VAL A 5 9.19 -5.39 2.61
CA VAL A 5 9.67 -6.77 2.77
C VAL A 5 11.03 -6.95 2.10
N SER A 6 12.09 -6.92 2.92
CA SER A 6 13.33 -7.63 2.56
C SER A 6 13.04 -9.15 2.59
N PRO A 7 13.51 -9.95 1.63
CA PRO A 7 13.38 -11.41 1.67
C PRO A 7 13.97 -12.04 2.95
N GLN A 8 14.94 -11.36 3.57
CA GLN A 8 15.55 -11.77 4.84
C GLN A 8 14.57 -11.66 6.03
N ALA A 9 13.49 -10.89 5.88
CA ALA A 9 12.46 -10.72 6.90
C ALA A 9 11.44 -11.88 6.94
N LEU A 10 11.54 -12.85 6.04
CA LEU A 10 10.73 -14.08 5.99
C LEU A 10 9.21 -13.82 6.14
N PRO A 11 8.62 -12.96 5.29
CA PRO A 11 7.20 -12.63 5.37
C PRO A 11 6.30 -13.86 5.10
N ALA A 12 5.08 -13.86 5.61
CA ALA A 12 4.06 -14.82 5.18
C ALA A 12 3.08 -14.15 4.21
N LEU A 13 2.84 -14.76 3.05
CA LEU A 13 1.73 -14.37 2.18
C LEU A 13 0.40 -14.83 2.79
N VAL A 14 -0.54 -13.90 2.89
CA VAL A 14 -1.87 -14.16 3.46
C VAL A 14 -2.91 -14.24 2.36
N LEU A 15 -3.52 -15.40 2.27
CA LEU A 15 -4.64 -15.70 1.39
C LEU A 15 -5.94 -15.68 2.18
N ASN A 16 -7.02 -15.34 1.48
CA ASN A 16 -8.38 -15.49 1.97
C ASN A 16 -8.81 -16.97 1.93
N ALA A 17 -9.95 -17.31 2.53
CA ALA A 17 -10.44 -18.70 2.63
C ALA A 17 -10.71 -19.38 1.28
N ASP A 18 -10.82 -18.61 0.19
CA ASP A 18 -10.93 -19.10 -1.18
C ASP A 18 -9.58 -19.22 -1.90
N TYR A 19 -8.46 -19.17 -1.14
CA TYR A 19 -7.08 -19.23 -1.62
C TYR A 19 -6.68 -18.07 -2.56
N ARG A 20 -7.46 -16.98 -2.58
CA ARG A 20 -7.10 -15.77 -3.33
C ARG A 20 -6.39 -14.75 -2.44
N PRO A 21 -5.52 -13.89 -2.99
CA PRO A 21 -4.90 -12.83 -2.21
C PRO A 21 -5.95 -11.92 -1.57
N LEU A 22 -5.78 -11.61 -0.28
CA LEU A 22 -6.69 -10.71 0.44
C LEU A 22 -6.62 -9.26 -0.10
N SER A 23 -5.45 -8.86 -0.60
CA SER A 23 -5.23 -7.64 -1.36
C SER A 23 -4.22 -7.90 -2.47
N TYR A 24 -4.43 -7.32 -3.65
CA TYR A 24 -3.51 -7.46 -4.78
C TYR A 24 -2.37 -6.42 -4.74
N TYR A 25 -2.66 -5.20 -4.28
CA TYR A 25 -1.69 -4.11 -4.21
C TYR A 25 -1.87 -3.27 -2.94
N PRO A 26 -0.91 -3.28 -2.00
CA PRO A 26 0.18 -4.25 -1.91
C PRO A 26 -0.39 -5.66 -1.61
N LEU A 27 0.40 -6.71 -1.88
CA LEU A 27 0.04 -8.04 -1.41
C LEU A 27 -0.11 -8.03 0.12
N SER A 28 -1.08 -8.79 0.62
CA SER A 28 -1.25 -8.97 2.06
C SER A 28 -0.13 -9.85 2.61
N LEU A 29 0.93 -9.22 3.09
CA LEU A 29 2.07 -9.87 3.73
C LEU A 29 2.03 -9.62 5.23
N TRP A 30 2.27 -10.66 6.01
CA TRP A 30 2.45 -10.60 7.45
C TRP A 30 3.91 -10.84 7.83
N SER A 31 4.31 -10.31 8.98
CA SER A 31 5.55 -10.75 9.62
C SER A 31 5.45 -12.24 9.96
N TRP A 32 6.58 -12.95 10.02
CA TRP A 32 6.56 -14.35 10.47
C TRP A 32 6.02 -14.47 11.90
N GLN A 33 6.22 -13.47 12.76
CA GLN A 33 5.69 -13.41 14.12
C GLN A 33 4.16 -13.39 14.14
N ASP A 34 3.54 -12.54 13.31
CA ASP A 34 2.09 -12.45 13.19
C ASP A 34 1.50 -13.73 12.60
N ALA A 35 2.19 -14.33 11.62
CA ALA A 35 1.79 -15.59 11.02
C ALA A 35 1.79 -16.73 12.04
N ILE A 36 2.86 -16.87 12.83
CA ILE A 36 2.92 -17.82 13.94
C ILE A 36 1.79 -17.57 14.93
N LYS A 37 1.60 -16.32 15.37
CA LYS A 37 0.52 -15.97 16.30
C LYS A 37 -0.84 -16.40 15.75
N ALA A 38 -1.09 -16.22 14.46
CA ALA A 38 -2.33 -16.65 13.83
C ALA A 38 -2.48 -18.17 13.75
N VAL A 39 -1.39 -18.91 13.55
CA VAL A 39 -1.37 -20.38 13.60
C VAL A 39 -1.72 -20.86 15.02
N PHE A 40 -1.08 -20.32 16.06
CA PHE A 40 -1.36 -20.68 17.46
C PHE A 40 -2.78 -20.35 17.89
N LEU A 41 -3.36 -19.26 17.37
CA LEU A 41 -4.75 -18.90 17.61
C LEU A 41 -5.75 -19.67 16.73
N ASP A 42 -5.27 -20.66 15.96
CA ASP A 42 -6.06 -21.49 15.06
C ASP A 42 -6.88 -20.70 14.00
N ARG A 43 -6.39 -19.53 13.60
CA ARG A 43 -7.11 -18.62 12.68
C ARG A 43 -6.76 -18.85 11.21
N VAL A 44 -5.69 -19.60 10.93
CA VAL A 44 -5.17 -19.84 9.58
C VAL A 44 -4.78 -21.30 9.38
N ASN A 45 -4.80 -21.73 8.13
CA ASN A 45 -4.17 -22.96 7.67
C ASN A 45 -2.81 -22.63 7.05
N ILE A 46 -1.79 -23.44 7.34
CA ILE A 46 -0.47 -23.32 6.69
C ILE A 46 -0.55 -23.98 5.32
N ILE A 47 -0.16 -23.26 4.28
CA ILE A 47 -0.15 -23.74 2.88
C ILE A 47 1.27 -24.06 2.42
N ALA A 48 2.22 -23.23 2.84
CA ALA A 48 3.64 -23.43 2.56
C ALA A 48 4.48 -22.90 3.72
N GLU A 49 5.69 -23.42 3.82
CA GLU A 49 6.64 -23.14 4.90
C GLU A 49 8.00 -22.78 4.33
N TYR A 50 8.78 -22.02 5.09
CA TYR A 50 10.21 -21.85 4.89
C TYR A 50 10.97 -23.05 5.48
N GLU A 51 12.24 -23.20 5.09
CA GLU A 51 13.15 -24.15 5.75
C GLU A 51 13.56 -23.68 7.16
N HIS A 52 13.43 -22.38 7.44
CA HIS A 52 13.71 -21.78 8.73
C HIS A 52 12.70 -22.26 9.77
N SER A 53 13.18 -22.52 10.99
CA SER A 53 12.35 -22.97 12.10
C SER A 53 12.54 -22.07 13.31
N VAL A 54 11.49 -21.96 14.12
CA VAL A 54 11.56 -21.35 15.45
C VAL A 54 11.35 -22.41 16.51
N SER A 55 12.04 -22.24 17.64
CA SER A 55 12.00 -23.20 18.72
C SER A 55 11.91 -22.50 20.08
N SER A 56 11.24 -23.17 21.00
CA SER A 56 11.27 -22.95 22.43
C SER A 56 11.68 -24.29 23.09
N PRO A 57 12.00 -24.33 24.40
CA PRO A 57 12.40 -25.57 25.06
C PRO A 57 11.41 -26.74 24.91
N SER A 58 10.12 -26.45 24.73
CA SER A 58 9.06 -27.46 24.63
C SER A 58 8.33 -27.49 23.28
N PHE A 59 8.78 -26.74 22.28
CA PHE A 59 8.05 -26.61 21.01
C PHE A 59 8.98 -26.21 19.86
N SER A 60 8.79 -26.77 18.68
CA SER A 60 9.48 -26.36 17.46
C SER A 60 8.53 -26.42 16.28
N MET A 61 8.63 -25.45 15.37
CA MET A 61 7.88 -25.44 14.11
C MET A 61 8.65 -24.73 13.00
N ARG A 62 8.37 -25.12 11.75
CA ARG A 62 8.81 -24.36 10.58
C ARG A 62 8.05 -23.05 10.45
N LEU A 63 8.72 -22.02 9.94
CA LEU A 63 8.11 -20.72 9.70
C LEU A 63 7.14 -20.81 8.51
N PRO A 64 5.89 -20.35 8.64
CA PRO A 64 4.96 -20.32 7.51
C PRO A 64 5.38 -19.26 6.48
N SER A 65 5.42 -19.64 5.20
CA SER A 65 5.66 -18.72 4.08
C SER A 65 4.37 -18.34 3.36
N VAL A 66 3.33 -19.19 3.42
CA VAL A 66 2.00 -18.90 2.92
C VAL A 66 0.95 -19.44 3.89
N VAL A 67 0.00 -18.60 4.27
CA VAL A 67 -1.12 -18.96 5.14
C VAL A 67 -2.46 -18.59 4.49
N CYS A 68 -3.50 -19.35 4.80
CA CYS A 68 -4.86 -19.13 4.32
C CYS A 68 -5.80 -18.92 5.52
N LEU A 69 -6.60 -17.86 5.50
CA LEU A 69 -7.61 -17.59 6.54
C LEU A 69 -8.65 -18.72 6.57
N LYS A 70 -9.06 -19.16 7.76
CA LYS A 70 -10.16 -20.13 7.90
C LYS A 70 -11.54 -19.53 7.60
N THR A 71 -11.69 -18.23 7.83
CA THR A 71 -12.95 -17.49 7.62
C THR A 71 -12.82 -16.59 6.40
N TYR A 72 -13.84 -16.63 5.53
CA TYR A 72 -13.90 -15.78 4.35
C TYR A 72 -14.08 -14.31 4.74
N VAL A 73 -13.19 -13.45 4.24
CA VAL A 73 -13.29 -12.00 4.39
C VAL A 73 -13.76 -11.41 3.05
N PRO A 74 -14.93 -10.76 2.98
CA PRO A 74 -15.39 -10.16 1.73
C PRO A 74 -14.47 -9.00 1.34
N PRO A 75 -14.03 -8.92 0.07
CA PRO A 75 -13.18 -7.82 -0.38
C PRO A 75 -13.95 -6.50 -0.32
N SER A 76 -13.27 -5.43 0.09
CA SER A 76 -13.85 -4.09 0.07
C SER A 76 -14.18 -3.69 -1.37
N ARG A 77 -15.38 -3.12 -1.57
CA ARG A 77 -15.81 -2.59 -2.88
C ARG A 77 -14.96 -1.40 -3.31
N ASN A 78 -14.51 -0.61 -2.35
CA ASN A 78 -13.73 0.61 -2.57
C ASN A 78 -12.32 0.47 -1.99
N PRO A 79 -11.28 0.95 -2.68
CA PRO A 79 -9.94 0.94 -2.15
C PRO A 79 -9.81 1.88 -0.94
N ALA A 80 -9.05 1.43 0.06
CA ALA A 80 -8.73 2.24 1.22
C ALA A 80 -7.92 3.48 0.81
N PHE A 81 -8.22 4.63 1.42
CA PHE A 81 -7.45 5.85 1.21
C PHE A 81 -6.10 5.73 1.94
N THR A 82 -5.05 5.41 1.18
CA THR A 82 -3.68 5.26 1.70
C THR A 82 -2.70 5.97 0.78
N ARG A 83 -1.52 6.31 1.30
CA ARG A 83 -0.42 6.91 0.51
C ARG A 83 -0.07 6.09 -0.71
N PHE A 84 0.08 4.80 -0.50
CA PHE A 84 0.34 3.86 -1.58
C PHE A 84 -0.76 3.90 -2.66
N ASN A 85 -2.05 3.87 -2.29
CA ASN A 85 -3.12 3.82 -3.29
C ASN A 85 -3.31 5.15 -4.03
N VAL A 86 -3.07 6.29 -3.38
CA VAL A 86 -3.05 7.60 -4.06
C VAL A 86 -1.89 7.67 -5.05
N PHE A 87 -0.69 7.23 -4.64
CA PHE A 87 0.46 7.19 -5.53
C PHE A 87 0.25 6.22 -6.67
N LEU A 88 -0.31 5.04 -6.42
CA LEU A 88 -0.64 4.08 -7.46
C LEU A 88 -1.68 4.64 -8.45
N ARG A 89 -2.73 5.32 -7.98
CA ARG A 89 -3.69 6.02 -8.85
C ARG A 89 -2.99 7.03 -9.76
N ASP A 90 -2.04 7.77 -9.18
CA ASP A 90 -1.27 8.82 -9.83
C ASP A 90 -0.01 8.29 -10.52
N LYS A 91 0.08 6.97 -10.72
CA LYS A 91 1.20 6.28 -11.40
C LYS A 91 2.56 6.63 -10.82
N PHE A 92 2.66 6.88 -9.51
CA PHE A 92 3.89 7.31 -8.85
C PHE A 92 4.57 8.48 -9.57
N GLU A 93 3.78 9.43 -10.05
CA GLU A 93 4.25 10.62 -10.75
C GLU A 93 3.59 11.85 -10.13
N CYS A 94 4.38 12.90 -9.96
CA CYS A 94 3.94 14.20 -9.49
C CYS A 94 2.87 14.73 -10.45
N GLN A 95 1.67 14.99 -9.95
CA GLN A 95 0.57 15.46 -10.79
C GLN A 95 0.79 16.88 -11.33
N TYR A 96 1.82 17.61 -10.87
CA TYR A 96 2.14 18.95 -11.37
C TYR A 96 3.24 18.98 -12.43
N CYS A 97 4.26 18.13 -12.32
CA CYS A 97 5.44 18.17 -13.21
C CYS A 97 5.82 16.82 -13.83
N GLY A 98 5.23 15.71 -13.40
CA GLY A 98 5.54 14.36 -13.90
C GLY A 98 6.75 13.68 -13.25
N GLU A 99 7.49 14.36 -12.37
CA GLU A 99 8.64 13.77 -11.67
C GLU A 99 8.21 12.62 -10.73
N ASN A 100 9.04 11.60 -10.56
CA ASN A 100 8.69 10.41 -9.77
C ASN A 100 9.46 10.27 -8.44
N ASP A 101 10.33 11.25 -8.14
CA ASP A 101 11.12 11.27 -6.92
C ASP A 101 10.52 12.15 -5.81
N ASP A 102 10.75 11.72 -4.56
CA ASP A 102 10.35 12.39 -3.32
C ASP A 102 8.88 12.85 -3.33
N LEU A 103 8.00 11.91 -3.68
CA LEU A 103 6.55 12.16 -3.75
C LEU A 103 5.95 12.25 -2.37
N THR A 104 5.13 13.26 -2.18
CA THR A 104 4.36 13.58 -0.98
C THR A 104 2.87 13.73 -1.32
N PHE A 105 2.04 13.88 -0.29
CA PHE A 105 0.66 14.30 -0.47
C PHE A 105 0.56 15.81 -0.61
N ASP A 106 -0.14 16.26 -1.64
CA ASP A 106 -0.65 17.63 -1.72
C ASP A 106 -2.17 17.63 -1.70
N HIS A 107 -2.74 18.57 -0.94
CA HIS A 107 -4.16 18.88 -0.97
C HIS A 107 -4.42 19.96 -2.03
N VAL A 108 -5.11 19.59 -3.12
CA VAL A 108 -5.44 20.49 -4.24
C VAL A 108 -6.09 21.77 -3.73
N ILE A 109 -7.10 21.64 -2.86
CA ILE A 109 -7.57 22.70 -1.98
C ILE A 109 -6.79 22.58 -0.67
N PRO A 110 -5.94 23.54 -0.29
CA PRO A 110 -5.15 23.46 0.94
C PRO A 110 -6.02 23.37 2.21
N ARG A 111 -5.51 22.73 3.26
CA ARG A 111 -6.19 22.65 4.57
C ARG A 111 -6.52 24.04 5.14
N ALA A 112 -5.65 25.03 4.93
CA ALA A 112 -5.89 26.42 5.33
C ALA A 112 -7.13 27.06 4.67
N HIS A 113 -7.59 26.49 3.55
CA HIS A 113 -8.81 26.88 2.84
C HIS A 113 -9.95 25.85 3.01
N GLY A 114 -9.89 25.01 4.05
CA GLY A 114 -10.92 24.02 4.35
C GLY A 114 -10.85 22.74 3.51
N GLY A 115 -9.75 22.49 2.80
CA GLY A 115 -9.61 21.28 2.01
C GLY A 115 -9.44 20.02 2.87
N GLU A 116 -10.27 19.01 2.61
CA GLU A 116 -10.29 17.75 3.34
C GLU A 116 -9.27 16.74 2.79
N THR A 117 -8.88 15.78 3.63
CA THR A 117 -8.03 14.64 3.22
C THR A 117 -8.90 13.55 2.60
N THR A 118 -9.29 13.73 1.33
CA THR A 118 -10.16 12.80 0.60
C THR A 118 -9.60 12.48 -0.78
N TRP A 119 -10.12 11.41 -1.40
CA TRP A 119 -9.78 11.01 -2.77
C TRP A 119 -9.95 12.13 -3.80
N GLN A 120 -10.93 13.01 -3.58
CA GLN A 120 -11.31 14.10 -4.46
C GLN A 120 -10.49 15.38 -4.24
N ASN A 121 -9.56 15.38 -3.27
CA ASN A 121 -8.76 16.55 -2.95
C ASN A 121 -7.26 16.26 -2.80
N VAL A 122 -6.83 15.01 -2.65
CA VAL A 122 -5.41 14.66 -2.48
C VAL A 122 -4.81 14.07 -3.75
N VAL A 123 -3.61 14.51 -4.10
CA VAL A 123 -2.80 14.04 -5.24
C VAL A 123 -1.35 13.78 -4.83
N ALA A 124 -0.62 13.00 -5.64
CA ALA A 124 0.82 12.87 -5.54
C ALA A 124 1.53 14.14 -6.04
N ALA A 125 2.46 14.66 -5.26
CA ALA A 125 3.27 15.83 -5.64
C ALA A 125 4.71 15.66 -5.13
N CYS A 126 5.71 15.92 -5.98
CA CYS A 126 7.10 15.97 -5.50
C CYS A 126 7.30 17.14 -4.52
N SER A 127 8.23 17.00 -3.57
CA SER A 127 8.51 18.04 -2.56
C SER A 127 8.69 19.46 -3.12
N PRO A 128 9.43 19.68 -4.24
CA PRO A 128 9.56 21.02 -4.83
C PRO A 128 8.23 21.62 -5.29
N CYS A 129 7.38 20.83 -5.95
CA CYS A 129 6.07 21.29 -6.40
C CYS A 129 5.12 21.55 -5.23
N ASN A 130 5.13 20.64 -4.24
CA ASN A 130 4.31 20.78 -3.04
C ASN A 130 4.68 22.06 -2.27
N LEU A 131 5.98 22.32 -2.08
CA LEU A 131 6.48 23.54 -1.44
C LEU A 131 6.13 24.81 -2.25
N LYS A 132 6.28 24.78 -3.58
CA LYS A 132 5.94 25.90 -4.47
C LYS A 132 4.46 26.27 -4.40
N LYS A 133 3.57 25.26 -4.34
CA LYS A 133 2.12 25.46 -4.19
C LYS A 133 1.80 25.97 -2.78
N GLY A 134 2.32 25.32 -1.74
CA GLY A 134 2.09 25.66 -0.34
C GLY A 134 0.60 25.76 -0.02
N SER A 135 0.23 26.80 0.73
CA SER A 135 -1.18 27.06 1.11
C SER A 135 -2.00 27.80 0.04
N LYS A 136 -1.50 27.94 -1.19
CA LYS A 136 -2.20 28.65 -2.27
C LYS A 136 -3.22 27.74 -2.95
N LEU A 137 -4.37 28.31 -3.34
CA LEU A 137 -5.32 27.64 -4.22
C LEU A 137 -4.70 27.37 -5.60
N PRO A 138 -5.17 26.36 -6.36
CA PRO A 138 -4.61 26.01 -7.67
C PRO A 138 -4.52 27.20 -8.63
N LYS A 139 -5.57 28.04 -8.64
CA LYS A 139 -5.62 29.28 -9.44
C LYS A 139 -4.55 30.31 -9.02
N GLN A 140 -4.27 30.43 -7.73
CA GLN A 140 -3.28 31.38 -7.20
C GLN A 140 -1.85 30.90 -7.45
N ALA A 141 -1.61 29.59 -7.40
CA ALA A 141 -0.32 28.99 -7.69
C ALA A 141 -0.05 28.85 -9.19
N GLY A 142 -1.09 28.90 -10.04
CA GLY A 142 -0.99 28.51 -11.45
C GLY A 142 -0.66 27.03 -11.63
N MET A 143 -1.04 26.19 -10.66
CA MET A 143 -0.66 24.77 -10.61
C MET A 143 -1.93 23.93 -10.54
N PHE A 144 -2.19 23.19 -11.61
CA PHE A 144 -3.31 22.27 -11.72
C PHE A 144 -2.77 20.84 -11.88
N PRO A 145 -3.35 19.85 -11.19
CA PRO A 145 -2.94 18.48 -11.37
C PRO A 145 -3.30 18.02 -12.80
N SER A 146 -2.42 17.23 -13.42
CA SER A 146 -2.60 16.65 -14.75
C SER A 146 -3.86 15.79 -14.85
N GLN A 147 -4.21 15.13 -13.74
CA GLN A 147 -5.46 14.40 -13.57
C GLN A 147 -6.25 14.97 -12.40
N LYS A 148 -7.54 15.24 -12.60
CA LYS A 148 -8.42 15.66 -11.50
C LYS A 148 -8.49 14.54 -10.45
N PRO A 149 -8.31 14.83 -9.15
CA PRO A 149 -8.41 13.83 -8.10
C PRO A 149 -9.80 13.16 -8.09
N TYR A 150 -9.80 11.82 -8.03
CA TYR A 150 -10.99 10.99 -7.94
C TYR A 150 -10.72 9.76 -7.07
N GLN A 151 -11.80 9.09 -6.66
CA GLN A 151 -11.73 7.80 -5.98
C GLN A 151 -11.68 6.68 -7.02
N PRO A 152 -10.56 5.94 -7.13
CA PRO A 152 -10.45 4.86 -8.10
C PRO A 152 -11.27 3.64 -7.64
N THR A 153 -11.65 2.79 -8.60
CA THR A 153 -12.11 1.45 -8.28
C THR A 153 -10.91 0.53 -8.01
N VAL A 154 -11.16 -0.62 -7.38
CA VAL A 154 -10.14 -1.66 -7.21
C VAL A 154 -9.57 -2.11 -8.57
N GLN A 155 -10.43 -2.17 -9.60
CA GLN A 155 -10.01 -2.55 -10.95
C GLN A 155 -9.09 -1.51 -11.59
N ASP A 156 -9.32 -0.22 -11.35
CA ASP A 156 -8.45 0.85 -11.87
C ASP A 156 -7.05 0.74 -11.28
N LEU A 157 -6.95 0.55 -9.97
CA LEU A 157 -5.66 0.33 -9.30
C LEU A 157 -4.95 -0.92 -9.82
N HIS A 158 -5.67 -2.02 -10.09
CA HIS A 158 -5.08 -3.23 -10.68
C HIS A 158 -4.58 -3.00 -12.10
N LYS A 159 -5.28 -2.23 -12.92
CA LYS A 159 -4.83 -1.87 -14.28
C LYS A 159 -3.55 -1.04 -14.21
N THR A 160 -3.52 -0.03 -13.33
CA THR A 160 -2.33 0.81 -13.16
C THR A 160 -1.14 0.03 -12.62
N GLY A 161 -1.34 -0.83 -11.62
CA GLY A 161 -0.27 -1.66 -11.04
C GLY A 161 0.33 -2.69 -11.99
N ARG A 162 -0.42 -3.16 -13.00
CA ARG A 162 0.11 -4.00 -14.08
C ARG A 162 0.94 -3.23 -15.10
N GLY A 163 0.60 -1.97 -15.36
CA GLY A 163 1.32 -1.10 -16.30
C GLY A 163 2.60 -0.47 -15.73
N SER A 164 2.79 -0.51 -14.40
CA SER A 164 3.95 0.07 -13.71
C SER A 164 4.51 -0.93 -12.69
N PRO A 165 5.49 -1.79 -13.06
CA PRO A 165 5.95 -2.86 -12.18
C PRO A 165 6.49 -2.33 -10.84
N PRO A 166 6.05 -2.92 -9.70
CA PRO A 166 6.40 -2.49 -8.34
C PRO A 166 7.90 -2.37 -8.07
N ALA A 167 8.71 -3.26 -8.65
CA ALA A 167 10.13 -3.40 -8.33
C ALA A 167 10.97 -2.16 -8.70
N ALA A 168 10.52 -1.33 -9.63
CA ALA A 168 11.26 -0.13 -10.04
C ALA A 168 11.02 1.09 -9.13
N ARG A 169 10.01 1.05 -8.23
CA ARG A 169 9.49 2.27 -7.57
C ARG A 169 9.26 2.15 -6.05
N HIS A 170 9.37 0.95 -5.46
CA HIS A 170 9.20 0.73 -4.01
C HIS A 170 10.45 0.99 -3.16
N SER A 171 11.63 1.21 -3.76
CA SER A 171 12.88 1.41 -3.01
C SER A 171 13.05 2.81 -2.41
N LYS A 172 12.07 3.71 -2.58
CA LYS A 172 12.19 5.13 -2.21
C LYS A 172 11.08 5.65 -1.27
N GLN A 173 10.50 4.80 -0.41
CA GLN A 173 9.75 5.31 0.75
C GLN A 173 10.69 5.38 1.95
N PRO A 174 10.97 6.58 2.52
CA PRO A 174 11.50 6.67 3.87
C PRO A 174 10.36 6.37 4.85
N ASP A 175 10.62 5.42 5.74
CA ASP A 175 9.77 5.07 6.87
C ASP A 175 9.50 6.31 7.74
N THR A 176 8.26 6.80 7.72
CA THR A 176 7.68 7.64 8.78
C THR A 176 6.17 7.43 8.85
#